data_AF-G4NP13-F1
#
_entry.id   AF-G4NP13-F1
#
_cell.length_a   1.000
_cell.length_b   1.000
_cell.length_c   1.000
_cell.angle_alpha   90.00
_cell.angle_beta   90.00
_cell.angle_gamma   90.00
#
_symmetry.space_group_name_H-M   'P 1'
#
loop_
_entity.id
_entity.type
_entity.pdbx_description
1 polymer ?
#
loop_
_entity_poly.entity_id
_entity_poly.type
_entity_poly.pdbx_seq_one_letter_code
_entity_poly.pdbx_strand_id
1 'polypeptide(L)'
;MLFGWNCIGSIRQMPFFLANDKTPLSFRNPSARFRAWNIPSTHTIFVSTSGQFSSLRMQSNLPAAIANATQSAAFAKRGQGGLGVNDAFPAVLTDKCWEESKPDSGILLPGECSSATWEDKNHLVPCWDEETKTYNKPLLFIQMLAPKASMYQDDSKSCYEITLRAYTACFEEAIRCGCRVIQIPLIAAFGDFVPRALSKRPKWIRSAKLSLLHAVEKTAKKHASKDLVIVLTNIPQPVNL
;
A
#
# COMPACT_ATOMS: atom_id res chain seq x y z
N MET A 1 -19.60 3.63 -9.84
CA MET A 1 -18.56 4.04 -10.80
C MET A 1 -17.70 5.08 -10.09
N LEU A 2 -16.41 4.80 -9.88
CA LEU A 2 -15.44 5.72 -9.27
C LEU A 2 -14.57 6.24 -10.41
N PHE A 3 -14.51 7.56 -10.66
CA PHE A 3 -13.63 8.14 -11.70
C PHE A 3 -13.75 7.53 -13.10
N GLY A 4 -14.93 7.00 -13.49
CA GLY A 4 -15.09 6.27 -14.75
C GLY A 4 -14.37 4.91 -14.79
N TRP A 5 -13.82 4.43 -13.67
CA TRP A 5 -13.18 3.12 -13.56
C TRP A 5 -14.23 2.01 -13.59
N ASN A 6 -13.96 0.99 -14.39
CA ASN A 6 -14.82 -0.18 -14.49
C ASN A 6 -14.59 -1.08 -13.27
N CYS A 7 -15.63 -1.21 -12.44
CA CYS A 7 -15.59 -2.09 -11.27
C CYS A 7 -15.72 -3.54 -11.73
N ILE A 8 -14.77 -4.36 -11.31
CA ILE A 8 -14.73 -5.79 -11.50
C ILE A 8 -14.98 -6.40 -10.12
N GLY A 9 -16.23 -6.82 -9.88
CA GLY A 9 -16.66 -7.39 -8.60
C GLY A 9 -17.19 -8.80 -8.79
N SER A 10 -16.55 -9.79 -8.17
CA SER A 10 -17.14 -11.10 -7.89
C SER A 10 -16.82 -11.46 -6.45
N ILE A 11 -17.83 -11.93 -5.72
CA ILE A 11 -17.74 -12.31 -4.30
C ILE A 11 -17.02 -13.66 -4.13
N ARG A 12 -16.72 -14.39 -5.23
CA ARG A 12 -16.30 -15.79 -5.15
C ARG A 12 -15.09 -16.18 -6.00
N GLN A 13 -14.75 -15.46 -7.07
CA GLN A 13 -13.62 -15.80 -7.94
C GLN A 13 -13.05 -14.53 -8.57
N MET A 14 -11.72 -14.36 -8.57
CA MET A 14 -11.11 -13.40 -9.48
C MET A 14 -11.57 -13.75 -10.90
N PRO A 15 -12.21 -12.84 -11.64
CA PRO A 15 -12.24 -13.03 -13.08
C PRO A 15 -10.78 -13.07 -13.52
N PHE A 16 -10.43 -14.14 -14.22
CA PHE A 16 -9.18 -14.29 -14.97
C PHE A 16 -9.05 -13.17 -16.00
N PHE A 17 -8.77 -11.95 -15.58
CA PHE A 17 -8.63 -10.80 -16.47
C PHE A 17 -7.56 -9.84 -15.94
N LEU A 18 -6.33 -10.34 -15.89
CA LEU A 18 -5.19 -9.88 -16.70
C LEU A 18 -4.14 -11.01 -16.83
N ALA A 19 -4.60 -12.27 -16.92
CA ALA A 19 -3.75 -13.34 -17.39
C ALA A 19 -3.74 -13.26 -18.93
N ASN A 20 -2.92 -12.36 -19.47
CA ASN A 20 -2.10 -12.86 -20.57
C ASN A 20 -1.35 -14.04 -19.95
N ASP A 21 -1.18 -15.18 -20.62
CA ASP A 21 -0.46 -16.35 -20.08
C ASP A 21 0.93 -16.00 -19.49
N LYS A 22 1.42 -14.79 -19.78
CA LYS A 22 2.65 -14.15 -19.34
C LYS A 22 2.63 -13.59 -17.91
N THR A 23 1.48 -13.34 -17.26
CA THR A 23 1.43 -12.67 -15.94
C THR A 23 0.39 -13.31 -15.02
N PRO A 24 0.71 -14.45 -14.36
CA PRO A 24 -0.14 -15.00 -13.32
C PRO A 24 -0.37 -13.97 -12.21
N LEU A 25 -1.63 -13.79 -11.82
CA LEU A 25 -2.05 -12.94 -10.71
C LEU A 25 -3.22 -13.60 -9.98
N SER A 26 -3.02 -13.98 -8.73
CA SER A 26 -4.02 -14.64 -7.90
C SER A 26 -3.97 -14.14 -6.46
N PHE A 27 -5.02 -14.37 -5.67
CA PHE A 27 -4.96 -14.13 -4.22
C PHE A 27 -4.35 -15.34 -3.52
N ARG A 28 -3.46 -15.09 -2.54
CA ARG A 28 -2.92 -16.16 -1.69
C ARG A 28 -3.97 -16.86 -0.84
N ASN A 29 -5.02 -16.13 -0.47
CA ASN A 29 -6.20 -16.72 0.15
C ASN A 29 -7.32 -16.72 -0.91
N PRO A 30 -7.69 -17.88 -1.46
CA PRO A 30 -8.75 -18.00 -2.46
C PRO A 30 -10.11 -17.46 -1.99
N SER A 31 -10.35 -17.44 -0.68
CA SER A 31 -11.58 -16.92 -0.06
C SER A 31 -11.49 -15.44 0.30
N ALA A 32 -10.41 -14.73 -0.09
CA ALA A 32 -10.26 -13.32 0.19
C ALA A 32 -11.34 -12.51 -0.53
N ARG A 33 -12.07 -11.68 0.23
CA ARG A 33 -12.99 -10.71 -0.36
C ARG A 33 -12.18 -9.58 -0.99
N PHE A 34 -12.57 -9.17 -2.18
CA PHE A 34 -11.92 -8.07 -2.88
C PHE A 34 -12.90 -7.28 -3.75
N ARG A 35 -12.45 -6.10 -4.15
CA ARG A 35 -12.99 -5.33 -5.27
C ARG A 35 -11.83 -4.90 -6.15
N ALA A 36 -11.99 -4.95 -7.45
CA ALA A 36 -10.95 -4.53 -8.38
C ALA A 36 -11.50 -3.52 -9.39
N TRP A 37 -10.61 -2.68 -9.91
CA TRP A 37 -10.93 -1.68 -10.91
C TRP A 37 -9.81 -1.63 -11.94
N ASN A 38 -10.17 -1.66 -13.22
CA ASN A 38 -9.25 -1.32 -14.29
C ASN A 38 -9.24 0.20 -14.47
N ILE A 39 -8.04 0.78 -14.49
CA ILE A 39 -7.88 2.21 -14.75
C ILE A 39 -7.99 2.43 -16.26
N PRO A 40 -8.88 3.31 -16.75
CA PRO A 40 -9.09 3.49 -18.18
C PRO A 40 -7.82 3.90 -18.94
N SER A 41 -7.62 3.31 -20.11
CA SER A 41 -6.50 3.60 -21.03
C SER A 41 -5.10 3.31 -20.46
N THR A 42 -5.00 2.42 -19.47
CA THR A 42 -3.73 1.97 -18.90
C THR A 42 -3.75 0.46 -18.65
N HIS A 43 -2.59 -0.15 -18.41
CA HIS A 43 -2.47 -1.53 -17.94
C HIS A 43 -2.43 -1.63 -16.40
N THR A 44 -3.14 -0.74 -15.71
CA THR A 44 -3.16 -0.69 -14.24
C THR A 44 -4.45 -1.28 -13.67
N ILE A 45 -4.30 -2.18 -12.71
CA ILE A 45 -5.39 -2.64 -11.83
C ILE A 45 -5.21 -2.02 -10.45
N PHE A 46 -6.30 -1.50 -9.91
CA PHE A 46 -6.41 -1.20 -8.50
C PHE A 46 -7.28 -2.25 -7.80
N VAL A 47 -6.77 -2.84 -6.72
CA VAL A 47 -7.44 -3.88 -5.94
C VAL A 47 -7.61 -3.39 -4.51
N SER A 48 -8.82 -3.49 -3.96
CA SER A 48 -9.06 -3.38 -2.53
C SER A 48 -9.39 -4.75 -1.95
N THR A 49 -8.65 -5.16 -0.92
CA THR A 49 -8.81 -6.46 -0.25
C THR A 49 -8.61 -6.33 1.26
N SER A 50 -8.79 -7.44 1.99
CA SER A 50 -8.48 -7.52 3.41
C SER A 50 -7.59 -8.71 3.76
N GLY A 51 -6.95 -8.61 4.93
CA GLY A 51 -6.13 -9.66 5.52
C GLY A 51 -4.92 -9.09 6.26
N GLN A 52 -4.06 -10.00 6.73
CA GLN A 52 -2.81 -9.64 7.39
C GLN A 52 -1.91 -8.87 6.41
N PHE A 53 -1.49 -7.68 6.84
CA PHE A 53 -0.80 -6.71 5.98
C PHE A 53 0.69 -6.99 5.81
N SER A 54 1.31 -7.71 6.75
CA SER A 54 2.76 -8.00 6.76
C SER A 54 3.20 -9.11 5.79
N SER A 55 2.31 -9.53 4.89
CA SER A 55 2.61 -10.44 3.78
C SER A 55 1.85 -10.02 2.52
N LEU A 56 2.34 -10.46 1.35
CA LEU A 56 1.69 -10.18 0.08
C LEU A 56 0.30 -10.82 0.02
N ARG A 57 -0.73 -10.04 -0.29
CA ARG A 57 -2.09 -10.56 -0.48
C ARG A 57 -2.27 -11.25 -1.83
N MET A 58 -1.47 -10.84 -2.81
CA MET A 58 -1.49 -11.37 -4.16
C MET A 58 -0.21 -12.17 -4.44
N GLN A 59 -0.34 -13.18 -5.27
CA GLN A 59 0.74 -14.00 -5.80
C GLN A 59 0.87 -13.67 -7.30
N SER A 60 2.09 -13.37 -7.74
CA SER A 60 2.37 -12.99 -9.12
C SER A 60 3.83 -13.22 -9.48
N ASN A 61 4.14 -13.35 -10.77
CA ASN A 61 5.51 -13.34 -11.28
C ASN A 61 6.12 -11.93 -11.38
N LEU A 62 5.39 -10.90 -10.97
CA LEU A 62 5.84 -9.52 -10.94
C LEU A 62 6.50 -9.16 -9.60
N PRO A 63 7.64 -8.44 -9.60
CA PRO A 63 8.25 -7.94 -8.38
C PRO A 63 7.30 -7.07 -7.57
N ALA A 64 7.30 -7.24 -6.25
CA ALA A 64 6.34 -6.61 -5.36
C ALA A 64 6.99 -5.72 -4.29
N ALA A 65 6.31 -4.63 -3.93
CA ALA A 65 6.63 -3.78 -2.80
C ALA A 65 5.49 -3.83 -1.76
N ILE A 66 5.84 -3.73 -0.47
CA ILE A 66 4.87 -3.49 0.61
C ILE A 66 5.21 -2.17 1.29
N ALA A 67 4.23 -1.27 1.38
CA ALA A 67 4.37 0.00 2.07
C ALA A 67 3.76 -0.04 3.47
N ASN A 68 4.44 0.50 4.46
CA ASN A 68 3.98 0.67 5.82
C ASN A 68 3.59 2.13 6.10
N ALA A 69 2.59 2.33 6.96
CA ALA A 69 2.24 3.63 7.51
C ALA A 69 2.98 3.85 8.83
N THR A 70 4.05 4.64 8.83
CA THR A 70 4.85 4.93 10.03
C THR A 70 4.22 6.04 10.88
N GLN A 71 4.44 6.02 12.20
CA GLN A 71 3.73 6.87 13.17
C GLN A 71 4.52 8.06 13.72
N SER A 72 5.82 8.18 13.44
CA SER A 72 6.63 9.29 13.95
C SER A 72 7.70 9.71 12.96
N ALA A 73 7.97 11.03 12.92
CA ALA A 73 9.13 11.60 12.23
C ALA A 73 10.45 11.18 12.92
N ALA A 74 10.41 10.95 14.24
CA ALA A 74 11.48 10.30 15.01
C ALA A 74 11.04 8.85 15.26
N PHE A 75 11.45 7.96 14.37
CA PHE A 75 11.01 6.57 14.28
C PHE A 75 10.85 5.89 15.65
N ALA A 76 9.62 5.42 15.92
CA ALA A 76 9.36 4.53 17.04
C ALA A 76 10.38 3.38 17.01
N LYS A 77 11.11 3.16 18.11
CA LYS A 77 11.92 1.95 18.27
C LYS A 77 11.03 0.75 17.95
N ARG A 78 11.57 -0.22 17.23
CA ARG A 78 10.86 -1.45 16.90
C ARG A 78 10.15 -2.01 18.15
N GLY A 79 8.82 -2.14 18.08
CA GLY A 79 8.01 -2.67 19.19
C GLY A 79 7.62 -1.67 20.29
N GLN A 80 7.93 -0.37 20.17
CA GLN A 80 7.45 0.66 21.11
C GLN A 80 6.50 1.64 20.41
N GLY A 81 5.20 1.42 20.57
CA GLY A 81 4.18 2.46 20.30
C GLY A 81 3.63 2.53 18.88
N GLY A 82 3.53 1.41 18.16
CA GLY A 82 2.70 1.35 16.96
C GLY A 82 1.25 0.99 17.30
N LEU A 83 0.33 1.40 16.41
CA LEU A 83 -1.03 0.86 16.30
C LEU A 83 -1.28 0.54 14.82
N GLY A 84 -1.88 -0.61 14.53
CA GLY A 84 -2.33 -0.96 13.18
C GLY A 84 -1.25 -1.64 12.33
N VAL A 85 -1.09 -1.25 11.06
CA VAL A 85 -0.19 -1.95 10.12
C VAL A 85 1.29 -1.91 10.55
N ASN A 86 1.68 -0.88 11.32
CA ASN A 86 3.04 -0.71 11.83
C ASN A 86 3.44 -1.82 12.82
N ASP A 87 2.48 -2.41 13.56
CA ASP A 87 2.77 -3.44 14.58
C ASP A 87 3.05 -4.81 13.98
N ALA A 88 2.60 -5.03 12.74
CA ALA A 88 2.73 -6.33 12.09
C ALA A 88 4.15 -6.58 11.56
N PHE A 89 4.90 -5.52 11.23
CA PHE A 89 6.23 -5.63 10.61
C PHE A 89 7.37 -5.99 11.55
N PRO A 90 7.42 -5.51 12.82
CA PRO A 90 8.40 -5.96 13.80
C PRO A 90 8.45 -7.48 14.01
N ALA A 91 7.36 -8.20 13.80
CA ALA A 91 7.38 -9.67 13.88
C ALA A 91 8.03 -10.32 12.65
N VAL A 92 8.03 -9.66 11.50
CA VAL A 92 8.41 -10.23 10.20
C VAL A 92 9.80 -9.78 9.75
N LEU A 93 10.11 -8.49 9.80
CA LEU A 93 11.33 -7.92 9.23
C LEU A 93 12.57 -8.15 10.11
N THR A 94 13.77 -8.11 9.54
CA THR A 94 15.01 -7.98 10.32
C THR A 94 15.18 -6.55 10.83
N ASP A 95 16.03 -6.36 11.83
CA ASP A 95 16.37 -4.99 12.30
C ASP A 95 17.06 -4.19 11.21
N LYS A 96 17.91 -4.85 10.41
CA LYS A 96 18.62 -4.23 9.29
C LYS A 96 17.66 -3.63 8.26
N CYS A 97 16.69 -4.40 7.76
CA CYS A 97 15.70 -3.88 6.82
C CYS A 97 14.88 -2.72 7.41
N TRP A 98 14.55 -2.78 8.70
CA TRP A 98 13.85 -1.68 9.37
C TRP A 98 14.68 -0.41 9.42
N GLU A 99 15.94 -0.50 9.83
CA GLU A 99 16.85 0.64 9.94
C GLU A 99 17.23 1.22 8.58
N GLU A 100 17.55 0.38 7.60
CA GLU A 100 17.90 0.82 6.23
C GLU A 100 16.71 1.45 5.49
N SER A 101 15.47 1.13 5.88
CA SER A 101 14.28 1.74 5.26
C SER A 101 14.00 3.17 5.73
N LYS A 102 14.82 3.71 6.64
CA LYS A 102 14.77 5.12 7.07
C LYS A 102 15.53 6.01 6.07
N PRO A 103 15.13 7.28 5.90
CA PRO A 103 15.89 8.20 5.06
C PRO A 103 17.23 8.52 5.72
N ASP A 104 18.22 8.93 4.91
CA ASP A 104 19.57 9.29 5.38
C ASP A 104 19.57 10.40 6.44
N SER A 105 18.58 11.31 6.38
CA SER A 105 18.36 12.35 7.38
C SER A 105 17.99 11.82 8.77
N GLY A 106 17.63 10.53 8.87
CA GLY A 106 17.08 9.89 10.07
C GLY A 106 15.66 10.34 10.41
N ILE A 107 15.03 11.18 9.59
CA ILE A 107 13.70 11.76 9.82
C ILE A 107 12.88 11.71 8.53
N LEU A 108 11.73 11.04 8.57
CA LEU A 108 10.76 11.06 7.48
C LEU A 108 9.71 12.15 7.75
N LEU A 109 9.45 13.04 6.79
CA LEU A 109 8.43 14.08 6.93
C LEU A 109 7.07 13.65 6.37
N PRO A 110 5.95 14.22 6.85
CA PRO A 110 4.63 13.92 6.30
C PRO A 110 4.57 14.16 4.79
N GLY A 111 4.06 13.19 4.04
CA GLY A 111 4.03 13.27 2.58
C GLY A 111 5.26 12.69 1.89
N GLU A 112 6.25 12.20 2.63
CA GLU A 112 7.43 11.53 2.09
C GLU A 112 7.35 10.01 2.27
N CYS A 113 8.24 9.31 1.57
CA CYS A 113 8.53 7.91 1.80
C CYS A 113 10.04 7.64 1.74
N SER A 114 10.45 6.54 2.37
CA SER A 114 11.79 5.97 2.24
C SER A 114 11.66 4.46 2.07
N SER A 115 12.64 3.80 1.47
CA SER A 115 12.57 2.38 1.16
C SER A 115 13.87 1.65 1.43
N ALA A 116 13.78 0.34 1.63
CA ALA A 116 14.92 -0.57 1.61
C ALA A 116 14.53 -1.90 0.98
N THR A 117 15.54 -2.66 0.58
CA THR A 117 15.36 -4.05 0.19
C THR A 117 14.69 -4.81 1.33
N TRP A 118 13.71 -5.64 0.98
CA TRP A 118 13.02 -6.47 1.95
C TRP A 118 13.95 -7.54 2.51
N GLU A 119 14.08 -7.57 3.83
CA GLU A 119 14.76 -8.64 4.56
C GLU A 119 13.87 -9.06 5.73
N ASP A 120 13.41 -10.32 5.71
CA ASP A 120 12.61 -10.90 6.78
C ASP A 120 13.36 -11.99 7.55
N LYS A 121 12.83 -12.31 8.73
CA LYS A 121 13.38 -13.32 9.64
C LYS A 121 13.17 -14.75 9.18
N ASN A 122 12.28 -14.99 8.22
CA ASN A 122 11.89 -16.35 7.83
C ASN A 122 12.70 -16.81 6.63
N HIS A 123 13.95 -17.24 6.85
CA HIS A 123 14.84 -17.70 5.78
C HIS A 123 14.39 -19.00 5.08
N LEU A 124 13.41 -19.73 5.62
CA LEU A 124 12.94 -21.00 5.06
C LEU A 124 12.05 -20.81 3.82
N VAL A 125 11.38 -19.66 3.70
CA VAL A 125 10.53 -19.36 2.54
C VAL A 125 11.38 -18.56 1.55
N PRO A 126 11.67 -19.07 0.34
CA PRO A 126 12.41 -18.31 -0.65
C PRO A 126 11.59 -17.11 -1.13
N CYS A 127 12.27 -16.06 -1.59
CA CYS A 127 11.60 -14.90 -2.16
C CYS A 127 10.85 -15.25 -3.46
N TRP A 128 11.47 -16.06 -4.31
CA TRP A 128 10.91 -16.60 -5.53
C TRP A 128 10.55 -18.09 -5.38
N ASP A 129 9.40 -18.48 -5.89
CA ASP A 129 8.93 -19.85 -5.95
C ASP A 129 9.12 -20.41 -7.36
N GLU A 130 9.97 -21.42 -7.49
CA GLU A 130 10.26 -22.05 -8.78
C GLU A 130 9.13 -22.94 -9.31
N GLU A 131 8.31 -23.51 -8.42
CA GLU A 131 7.20 -24.40 -8.80
C GLU A 131 6.06 -23.57 -9.39
N THR A 132 5.67 -22.51 -8.69
CA THR A 132 4.57 -21.64 -9.12
C THR A 132 5.02 -20.52 -10.06
N LYS A 133 6.34 -20.29 -10.20
CA LYS A 133 6.94 -19.16 -10.93
C LYS A 133 6.40 -17.82 -10.45
N THR A 134 6.36 -17.62 -9.13
CA THR A 134 5.85 -16.38 -8.52
C THR A 134 6.67 -15.93 -7.31
N TYR A 135 6.53 -14.66 -6.95
CA TYR A 135 7.12 -14.12 -5.72
C TYR A 135 6.32 -14.55 -4.50
N ASN A 136 6.99 -15.11 -3.50
CA ASN A 136 6.46 -15.41 -2.15
C ASN A 136 6.57 -14.24 -1.18
N LYS A 137 7.56 -13.37 -1.41
CA LYS A 137 7.89 -12.22 -0.57
C LYS A 137 8.05 -10.98 -1.45
N PRO A 138 7.82 -9.76 -0.92
CA PRO A 138 8.17 -8.56 -1.65
C PRO A 138 9.69 -8.43 -1.79
N LEU A 139 10.13 -7.60 -2.73
CA LEU A 139 11.52 -7.18 -2.87
C LEU A 139 11.80 -5.88 -2.12
N LEU A 140 10.77 -5.07 -1.86
CA LEU A 140 10.93 -3.73 -1.31
C LEU A 140 9.99 -3.49 -0.13
N PHE A 141 10.54 -2.95 0.95
CA PHE A 141 9.79 -2.39 2.07
C PHE A 141 9.83 -0.87 1.97
N ILE A 142 8.66 -0.22 1.98
CA ILE A 142 8.56 1.25 1.92
C ILE A 142 7.95 1.75 3.22
N GLN A 143 8.53 2.76 3.84
CA GLN A 143 7.91 3.50 4.93
C GLN A 143 7.31 4.80 4.41
N MET A 144 6.05 5.07 4.76
CA MET A 144 5.33 6.29 4.38
C MET A 144 4.84 7.02 5.63
N LEU A 145 5.01 8.35 5.70
CA LEU A 145 4.46 9.14 6.79
C LEU A 145 3.23 9.95 6.34
N ALA A 146 2.12 9.71 7.05
CA ALA A 146 0.86 10.39 6.84
C ALA A 146 0.77 11.69 7.66
N PRO A 147 -0.06 12.67 7.26
CA PRO A 147 -0.34 13.82 8.10
C PRO A 147 -1.11 13.38 9.36
N LYS A 148 -0.67 13.82 10.55
CA LYS A 148 -1.43 13.68 11.79
C LYS A 148 -2.38 14.87 11.92
N ALA A 149 -3.69 14.64 12.03
CA ALA A 149 -4.70 15.71 12.03
C ALA A 149 -4.41 16.86 13.01
N SER A 150 -3.94 16.55 14.21
CA SER A 150 -3.60 17.55 15.22
C SER A 150 -2.48 18.51 14.81
N MET A 151 -1.57 18.10 13.91
CA MET A 151 -0.50 18.95 13.39
C MET A 151 -0.98 19.92 12.31
N TYR A 152 -2.15 19.67 11.72
CA TYR A 152 -2.71 20.44 10.61
C TYR A 152 -4.09 21.01 10.94
N GLN A 153 -4.37 21.25 12.22
CA GLN A 153 -5.62 21.86 12.70
C GLN A 153 -6.90 21.12 12.22
N ASP A 154 -6.80 19.81 12.01
CA ASP A 154 -7.84 18.96 11.41
C ASP A 154 -8.27 19.38 9.98
N ASP A 155 -7.44 20.12 9.25
CA ASP A 155 -7.76 20.60 7.91
C ASP A 155 -7.76 19.46 6.88
N SER A 156 -8.94 19.21 6.32
CA SER A 156 -9.16 18.22 5.27
C SER A 156 -8.38 18.49 3.99
N LYS A 157 -8.09 19.76 3.65
CA LYS A 157 -7.32 20.09 2.46
C LYS A 157 -5.86 19.67 2.62
N SER A 158 -5.26 20.00 3.77
CA SER A 158 -3.93 19.54 4.16
C SER A 158 -3.83 18.01 4.19
N CYS A 159 -4.86 17.32 4.70
CA CYS A 159 -4.95 15.85 4.61
C CYS A 159 -4.84 15.36 3.16
N TYR A 160 -5.68 15.89 2.27
CA TYR A 160 -5.67 15.50 0.86
C TYR A 160 -4.31 15.74 0.19
N GLU A 161 -3.73 16.93 0.33
CA GLU A 161 -2.50 17.31 -0.37
C GLU A 161 -1.29 16.49 0.09
N ILE A 162 -1.14 16.32 1.40
CA ILE A 162 0.00 15.59 1.97
C ILE A 162 -0.15 14.08 1.74
N THR A 163 -1.34 13.53 1.91
CA THR A 163 -1.60 12.11 1.63
C THR A 163 -1.43 11.79 0.14
N LEU A 164 -1.83 12.69 -0.76
CA LEU A 164 -1.59 12.55 -2.21
C LEU A 164 -0.09 12.50 -2.52
N ARG A 165 0.68 13.38 -1.88
CA ARG A 165 2.14 13.40 -2.02
C ARG A 165 2.79 12.11 -1.51
N ALA A 166 2.37 11.62 -0.34
CA ALA A 166 2.86 10.36 0.23
C ALA A 166 2.63 9.19 -0.72
N TYR A 167 1.39 8.98 -1.18
CA TYR A 167 1.09 7.89 -2.11
C TYR A 167 1.84 8.01 -3.43
N THR A 168 1.92 9.21 -4.00
CA THR A 168 2.65 9.42 -5.25
C THR A 168 4.13 9.09 -5.07
N ALA A 169 4.76 9.56 -3.99
CA ALA A 169 6.16 9.25 -3.67
C ALA A 169 6.37 7.74 -3.52
N CYS A 170 5.49 7.06 -2.76
CA CYS A 170 5.55 5.61 -2.57
C CYS A 170 5.45 4.84 -3.90
N PHE A 171 4.52 5.22 -4.78
CA PHE A 171 4.34 4.53 -6.05
C PHE A 171 5.52 4.74 -6.99
N GLU A 172 6.02 5.98 -7.08
CA GLU A 172 7.21 6.29 -7.89
C GLU A 172 8.44 5.55 -7.36
N GLU A 173 8.62 5.47 -6.05
CA GLU A 173 9.72 4.74 -5.42
C GLU A 173 9.66 3.24 -5.73
N ALA A 174 8.48 2.62 -5.57
CA ALA A 174 8.30 1.21 -5.94
C ALA A 174 8.62 0.95 -7.42
N ILE A 175 8.12 1.80 -8.32
CA ILE A 175 8.31 1.67 -9.76
C ILE A 175 9.79 1.90 -10.14
N ARG A 176 10.45 2.87 -9.51
CA ARG A 176 11.89 3.15 -9.70
C ARG A 176 12.74 1.93 -9.32
N CYS A 177 12.36 1.22 -8.27
CA CYS A 177 12.99 -0.02 -7.81
C CYS A 177 12.51 -1.27 -8.58
N GLY A 178 11.78 -1.11 -9.69
CA GLY A 178 11.35 -2.22 -10.54
C GLY A 178 10.13 -3.01 -10.04
N CYS A 179 9.51 -2.61 -8.93
CA CYS A 179 8.29 -3.23 -8.43
C CYS A 179 7.08 -2.83 -9.26
N ARG A 180 6.21 -3.81 -9.55
CA ARG A 180 4.98 -3.63 -10.33
C ARG A 180 3.71 -4.00 -9.56
N VAL A 181 3.86 -4.80 -8.50
CA VAL A 181 2.79 -5.02 -7.51
C VAL A 181 3.10 -4.16 -6.29
N ILE A 182 2.19 -3.27 -5.90
CA ILE A 182 2.43 -2.32 -4.82
C ILE A 182 1.30 -2.46 -3.80
N GLN A 183 1.59 -3.10 -2.67
CA GLN A 183 0.64 -3.27 -1.58
C GLN A 183 0.75 -2.12 -0.58
N ILE A 184 -0.35 -1.43 -0.33
CA ILE A 184 -0.42 -0.21 0.46
C ILE A 184 -1.56 -0.25 1.49
N PRO A 185 -1.40 0.43 2.63
CA PRO A 185 -2.47 0.62 3.61
C PRO A 185 -3.27 1.89 3.28
N LEU A 186 -4.45 2.05 3.90
CA LEU A 186 -5.12 3.35 3.92
C LEU A 186 -4.49 4.25 5.00
N ILE A 187 -3.66 5.20 4.60
CA ILE A 187 -2.98 6.11 5.52
C ILE A 187 -3.90 7.28 5.91
N ALA A 188 -3.56 7.96 7.02
CA ALA A 188 -4.33 9.08 7.57
C ALA A 188 -5.79 8.76 7.97
N ALA A 189 -6.21 7.50 7.94
CA ALA A 189 -7.60 7.11 8.18
C ALA A 189 -7.82 6.29 9.46
N PHE A 190 -6.81 6.21 10.34
CA PHE A 190 -6.86 5.39 11.55
C PHE A 190 -6.12 6.02 12.73
N GLY A 191 -6.45 5.53 13.93
CA GLY A 191 -5.75 5.83 15.18
C GLY A 191 -5.55 7.32 15.43
N ASP A 192 -4.30 7.68 15.72
CA ASP A 192 -3.88 9.03 16.06
C ASP A 192 -3.83 10.01 14.88
N PHE A 193 -3.96 9.52 13.65
CA PHE A 193 -3.86 10.38 12.45
C PHE A 193 -5.17 11.10 12.13
N VAL A 194 -6.31 10.66 12.65
CA VAL A 194 -7.61 11.27 12.39
C VAL A 194 -7.95 12.35 13.44
N PRO A 195 -8.80 13.32 13.10
CA PRO A 195 -9.26 14.33 14.05
C PRO A 195 -9.84 13.71 15.32
N ARG A 196 -9.58 14.32 16.49
CA ARG A 196 -10.23 13.91 17.75
C ARG A 196 -11.73 14.19 17.72
N ALA A 197 -12.11 15.33 17.14
CA ALA A 197 -13.51 15.72 16.94
C ALA A 197 -14.20 14.79 15.93
N LEU A 198 -15.19 14.02 16.39
CA LEU A 198 -15.92 13.05 15.55
C LEU A 198 -16.60 13.71 14.35
N SER A 199 -17.07 14.96 14.48
CA SER A 199 -17.69 15.72 13.40
C SER A 199 -16.75 16.00 12.22
N LYS A 200 -15.43 16.08 12.46
CA LYS A 200 -14.43 16.34 11.42
C LYS A 200 -13.89 15.08 10.74
N ARG A 201 -13.98 13.92 11.42
CA ARG A 201 -13.43 12.65 10.93
C ARG A 201 -13.94 12.23 9.54
N PRO A 202 -15.25 12.31 9.21
CA PRO A 202 -15.73 11.88 7.90
C PRO A 202 -15.10 12.66 6.75
N LYS A 203 -14.97 13.98 6.89
CA LYS A 203 -14.36 14.84 5.86
C LYS A 203 -12.87 14.55 5.69
N TRP A 204 -12.16 14.33 6.79
CA TRP A 204 -10.75 13.94 6.80
C TRP A 204 -10.53 12.59 6.11
N ILE A 205 -11.26 11.54 6.52
CA ILE A 205 -11.15 10.19 5.92
C ILE A 205 -11.52 10.22 4.43
N ARG A 206 -12.56 10.98 4.05
CA ARG A 206 -12.91 11.16 2.64
C ARG A 206 -11.76 11.79 1.85
N SER A 207 -11.07 12.76 2.44
CA SER A 207 -9.91 13.42 1.81
C SER A 207 -8.75 12.44 1.61
N ALA A 208 -8.44 11.62 2.62
CA ALA A 208 -7.44 10.55 2.51
C ALA A 208 -7.77 9.52 1.40
N LYS A 209 -9.02 9.07 1.34
CA LYS A 209 -9.48 8.16 0.27
C LYS A 209 -9.38 8.81 -1.12
N LEU A 210 -9.81 10.06 -1.23
CA LEU A 210 -9.76 10.81 -2.49
C LEU A 210 -8.31 10.99 -2.97
N SER A 211 -7.39 11.32 -2.06
CA SER A 211 -5.98 11.45 -2.39
C SER A 211 -5.35 10.13 -2.87
N LEU A 212 -5.74 8.99 -2.27
CA LEU A 212 -5.31 7.68 -2.74
C LEU A 212 -5.77 7.44 -4.19
N LEU A 213 -7.06 7.65 -4.46
CA LEU A 213 -7.63 7.39 -5.79
C LEU A 213 -7.00 8.28 -6.86
N HIS A 214 -6.76 9.56 -6.56
CA HIS A 214 -6.04 10.45 -7.47
C HIS A 214 -4.56 10.06 -7.64
N ALA A 215 -3.88 9.58 -6.59
CA ALA A 215 -2.50 9.09 -6.72
C ALA A 215 -2.43 7.86 -7.65
N VAL A 216 -3.38 6.93 -7.51
CA VAL A 216 -3.54 5.76 -8.39
C VAL A 216 -3.76 6.21 -9.83
N GLU A 217 -4.71 7.12 -10.07
CA GLU A 217 -5.02 7.61 -11.42
C GLU A 217 -3.81 8.30 -12.08
N LYS A 218 -3.15 9.20 -11.35
CA LYS A 218 -1.97 9.92 -11.85
C LYS A 218 -0.83 8.97 -12.20
N THR A 219 -0.55 8.01 -11.33
CA THR A 219 0.51 7.02 -11.53
C THR A 219 0.19 6.13 -12.72
N ALA A 220 -1.03 5.62 -12.79
CA ALA A 220 -1.50 4.78 -13.89
C ALA A 220 -1.33 5.49 -15.24
N LYS A 221 -1.75 6.75 -15.35
CA LYS A 221 -1.61 7.54 -16.59
C LYS A 221 -0.15 7.82 -16.95
N LYS A 222 0.68 8.15 -15.95
CA LYS A 222 2.12 8.40 -16.17
C LYS A 222 2.88 7.15 -16.64
N HIS A 223 2.45 5.97 -16.20
CA HIS A 223 3.06 4.69 -16.53
C HIS A 223 2.10 3.79 -17.34
N ALA A 224 1.35 4.37 -18.28
CA ALA A 224 0.22 3.71 -18.94
C ALA A 224 0.56 2.38 -19.65
N SER A 225 1.80 2.25 -20.14
CA SER A 225 2.30 1.05 -20.83
C SER A 225 2.87 -0.03 -19.91
N LYS A 226 2.93 0.20 -18.59
CA LYS A 226 3.42 -0.77 -17.62
C LYS A 226 2.26 -1.51 -16.98
N ASP A 227 2.40 -2.83 -16.88
CA ASP A 227 1.48 -3.64 -16.09
C ASP A 227 1.69 -3.32 -14.60
N LEU A 228 0.72 -2.66 -13.97
CA LEU A 228 0.81 -2.22 -12.58
C LEU A 228 -0.38 -2.76 -11.79
N VAL A 229 -0.12 -3.25 -10.59
CA VAL A 229 -1.16 -3.73 -9.66
C VAL A 229 -0.99 -3.02 -8.33
N ILE A 230 -1.91 -2.12 -8.01
CA ILE A 230 -1.91 -1.43 -6.72
C ILE A 230 -2.93 -2.11 -5.81
N VAL A 231 -2.48 -2.61 -4.66
CA VAL A 231 -3.28 -3.41 -3.74
C VAL A 231 -3.48 -2.65 -2.43
N LEU A 232 -4.66 -2.08 -2.25
CA LEU A 232 -5.10 -1.54 -0.96
C LEU A 232 -5.53 -2.68 -0.04
N THR A 233 -4.76 -2.92 1.02
CA THR A 233 -5.06 -3.96 2.02
C THR A 233 -5.46 -3.31 3.35
N ASN A 234 -6.65 -3.63 3.85
CA ASN A 234 -7.15 -3.15 5.13
C ASN A 234 -7.54 -4.29 6.09
N ILE A 235 -7.60 -3.99 7.39
CA ILE A 235 -8.04 -4.91 8.45
C ILE A 235 -9.33 -4.33 9.07
N PRO A 236 -10.38 -5.14 9.33
CA PRO A 236 -10.60 -6.53 8.93
C PRO A 236 -11.33 -6.69 7.58
N GLN A 237 -11.85 -5.61 7.00
CA GLN A 237 -12.68 -5.63 5.78
C GLN A 237 -12.16 -4.69 4.69
N PRO A 238 -12.42 -4.99 3.40
CA PRO A 238 -12.10 -4.09 2.30
C PRO A 238 -12.79 -2.72 2.49
N VAL A 239 -12.16 -1.65 2.02
CA VAL A 239 -12.74 -0.31 2.15
C VAL A 239 -13.81 -0.12 1.07
N ASN A 240 -15.00 0.31 1.49
CA ASN A 240 -15.95 0.94 0.58
C ASN A 240 -15.35 2.30 0.17
N LEU A 241 -14.79 2.31 -1.04
CA LEU A 241 -14.25 3.48 -1.73
C LEU A 241 -15.38 4.25 -2.41
#